data_AF-A0A6C0LDW6-F1
#
_entry.id   AF-A0A6C0LDW6-F1
#
_cell.length_a   1.000
_cell.length_b   1.000
_cell.length_c   1.000
_cell.angle_alpha   90.00
_cell.angle_beta   90.00
_cell.angle_gamma   90.00
#
_symmetry.space_group_name_H-M   'P 1'
#
loop_
_entity.id
_entity.type
_entity.pdbx_description
1 polymer ?
#
loop_
_entity_poly.entity_id
_entity_poly.type
_entity_poly.pdbx_seq_one_letter_code
_entity_poly.pdbx_strand_id
1 'polypeptide(L)'
;MAESHIFNTKNISAYSHFSNTINNKYLNLNNEKGKDRNIKVPDTLLKYFKDKTLKYNLDKRIFYYKHITNKLKDINNKQCLKEYAINSKKNEDVRGYNINDIVFLTKKFGSISKYGYIYITSIKNEVGKYPIASKIMINNRVNLFEAQINLKITDKVIKTMISRHFILTYKVITCDRISNKNLPDIVLNKKYYVLLNELARGDLKQLCYNITFLKNNSVLYNVFIQIILAISTFHHFGFIHGDCHWGNFLYHMNYNVAKNSYYHYSIYGKNYYLKSCEYTMYIYDFGFAEKIKSVKKSLIDADYRRLINAFRNKKIEPRSWISVDSNLPSDEIGEYVKTFKKAINNNNHTSNGSVSDSNIYENNSIYLEKLTIDIILPILLKAPDKTFVAKLPVNATIINKKPYYINKKILIKD
;
A
#
# COMPACT_ATOMS: atom_id res chain seq x y z
N MET A 1 2.96 -9.37 35.06
CA MET A 1 3.78 -8.15 34.96
C MET A 1 4.92 -8.47 34.02
N ALA A 2 4.95 -7.86 32.85
CA ALA A 2 6.02 -8.01 31.87
C ALA A 2 6.46 -6.61 31.48
N GLU A 3 7.70 -6.27 31.83
CA GLU A 3 8.29 -4.97 31.62
C GLU A 3 8.34 -4.67 30.12
N SER A 4 7.62 -3.61 29.73
CA SER A 4 7.76 -2.99 28.43
C SER A 4 9.12 -2.30 28.38
N HIS A 5 10.08 -2.86 27.66
CA HIS A 5 11.26 -2.11 27.28
C HIS A 5 10.84 -0.94 26.40
N ILE A 6 10.82 0.24 27.02
CA ILE A 6 10.64 1.55 26.40
C ILE A 6 11.79 1.73 25.42
N PHE A 7 11.52 1.56 24.13
CA PHE A 7 12.43 2.01 23.08
C PHE A 7 12.59 3.52 23.21
N ASN A 8 13.82 3.95 23.47
CA ASN A 8 14.20 5.36 23.58
C ASN A 8 13.87 6.10 22.27
N THR A 9 12.80 6.91 22.29
CA THR A 9 12.13 7.51 21.11
C THR A 9 12.81 8.76 20.55
N LYS A 10 14.02 9.12 20.99
CA LYS A 10 14.64 10.41 20.62
C LYS A 10 15.28 10.49 19.22
N ASN A 11 15.30 9.42 18.40
CA ASN A 11 16.04 9.41 17.12
C ASN A 11 15.29 8.87 15.88
N ILE A 12 13.95 8.86 15.87
CA ILE A 12 13.18 8.31 14.73
C ILE A 12 13.16 9.28 13.51
N SER A 13 13.46 10.57 13.70
CA SER A 13 13.53 11.54 12.59
C SER A 13 14.73 11.37 11.64
N ALA A 14 15.74 10.59 12.03
CA ALA A 14 16.97 10.41 11.25
C ALA A 14 16.98 9.16 10.34
N TYR A 15 15.97 8.28 10.42
CA TYR A 15 16.02 6.97 9.74
C TYR A 15 14.72 6.59 9.02
N SER A 16 14.51 7.13 7.81
CA SER A 16 13.74 6.44 6.75
C SER A 16 13.99 7.04 5.36
N HIS A 17 15.25 7.10 4.93
CA HIS A 17 15.60 7.32 3.52
C HIS A 17 15.41 6.04 2.68
N PHE A 18 14.27 5.35 2.82
CA PHE A 18 13.88 4.23 1.95
C PHE A 18 13.01 4.75 0.81
N SER A 19 13.51 5.74 0.09
CA SER A 19 12.87 6.21 -1.13
C SER A 19 13.67 5.70 -2.32
N ASN A 20 12.96 5.29 -3.38
CA ASN A 20 13.55 5.11 -4.69
C ASN A 20 13.92 6.48 -5.28
N THR A 21 14.99 7.07 -4.78
CA THR A 21 15.59 8.32 -5.22
C THR A 21 16.88 8.02 -5.98
N ILE A 22 17.13 8.79 -7.05
CA ILE A 22 18.43 8.78 -7.72
C ILE A 22 19.45 9.41 -6.78
N ASN A 23 20.63 8.79 -6.69
CA ASN A 23 21.81 9.44 -6.11
C ASN A 23 22.25 10.59 -7.04
N ASN A 24 22.40 11.82 -6.51
CA ASN A 24 22.77 13.01 -7.28
C ASN A 24 23.97 12.81 -8.21
N LYS A 25 24.90 11.89 -7.88
CA LYS A 25 26.04 11.53 -8.74
C LYS A 25 25.62 11.08 -10.16
N TYR A 26 24.44 10.48 -10.32
CA TYR A 26 23.92 10.07 -11.64
C TYR A 26 23.08 11.15 -12.35
N LEU A 27 22.72 12.25 -11.66
CA LEU A 27 22.02 13.39 -12.27
C LEU A 27 22.99 14.37 -12.96
N ASN A 28 24.27 14.34 -12.60
CA ASN A 28 25.34 15.22 -13.11
C ASN A 28 26.11 14.65 -14.32
N LEU A 29 25.69 13.50 -14.86
CA LEU A 29 26.38 12.84 -15.99
C LEU A 29 26.31 13.60 -17.33
N ASN A 30 25.70 14.78 -17.37
CA ASN A 30 25.77 15.63 -18.56
C ASN A 30 27.07 16.42 -18.70
N ASN A 31 27.94 16.50 -17.66
CA ASN A 31 29.10 17.39 -17.72
C ASN A 31 30.48 16.83 -17.28
N GLU A 32 30.63 15.56 -16.89
CA GLU A 32 31.96 15.05 -16.50
C GLU A 32 32.36 13.78 -17.25
N LYS A 33 33.33 13.96 -18.17
CA LYS A 33 34.13 12.88 -18.75
C LYS A 33 35.05 12.33 -17.65
N GLY A 34 34.64 11.26 -16.98
CA GLY A 34 35.48 10.60 -15.98
C GLY A 34 34.97 9.22 -15.61
N LYS A 35 35.78 8.20 -15.92
CA LYS A 35 35.62 6.75 -15.67
C LYS A 35 34.67 6.39 -14.52
N ASP A 36 33.49 5.86 -14.88
CA ASP A 36 32.83 4.72 -14.20
C ASP A 36 31.56 4.34 -14.98
N ARG A 37 31.59 3.16 -15.64
CA ARG A 37 30.48 2.48 -16.35
C ARG A 37 29.40 3.41 -16.94
N ASN A 38 29.55 3.76 -18.22
CA ASN A 38 28.55 4.47 -19.04
C ASN A 38 27.21 3.70 -19.12
N ILE A 39 26.41 3.71 -18.07
CA ILE A 39 24.99 3.35 -18.16
C ILE A 39 24.31 4.53 -18.82
N LYS A 40 24.05 4.44 -20.12
CA LYS A 40 23.23 5.41 -20.84
C LYS A 40 21.81 5.34 -20.29
N VAL A 41 21.48 6.23 -19.36
CA VAL A 41 20.14 6.31 -18.77
C VAL A 41 19.21 7.00 -19.77
N PRO A 42 18.06 6.39 -20.15
CA PRO A 42 17.12 7.06 -21.02
C PRO A 42 16.60 8.37 -20.41
N ASP A 43 16.50 9.44 -21.22
CA ASP A 43 16.04 10.75 -20.76
C ASP A 43 14.64 10.70 -20.12
N THR A 44 13.78 9.80 -20.60
CA THR A 44 12.46 9.55 -20.04
C THR A 44 12.52 9.04 -18.60
N LEU A 45 13.51 8.20 -18.28
CA LEU A 45 13.75 7.69 -16.93
C LEU A 45 14.35 8.79 -16.03
N LEU A 46 15.30 9.58 -16.55
CA LEU A 46 15.82 10.75 -15.83
C LEU A 46 14.69 11.73 -15.48
N LYS A 47 13.80 12.02 -16.44
CA LYS A 47 12.63 12.88 -16.23
C LYS A 47 11.70 12.31 -15.16
N TYR A 48 11.44 11.01 -15.14
CA TYR A 48 10.63 10.35 -14.10
C TYR A 48 11.21 10.56 -12.70
N PHE A 49 12.53 10.49 -12.54
CA PHE A 49 13.17 10.67 -11.23
C PHE A 49 13.36 12.14 -10.81
N LYS A 50 13.48 13.05 -11.77
CA LYS A 50 13.54 14.51 -11.53
C LYS A 50 12.17 15.11 -11.21
N ASP A 51 11.10 14.54 -11.75
CA ASP A 51 9.73 14.98 -11.50
C ASP A 51 9.32 14.67 -10.05
N LYS A 52 9.24 15.70 -9.21
CA LYS A 52 8.87 15.59 -7.79
C LYS A 52 7.39 15.89 -7.53
N THR A 53 6.66 16.49 -8.48
CA THR A 53 5.33 17.07 -8.22
C THR A 53 4.24 16.00 -8.10
N LEU A 54 4.30 14.97 -8.95
CA LEU A 54 3.34 13.85 -8.97
C LEU A 54 3.99 12.53 -9.39
N LYS A 55 5.21 12.27 -8.92
CA LYS A 55 6.00 11.07 -9.24
C LYS A 55 5.21 9.76 -9.09
N TYR A 56 4.34 9.70 -8.07
CA TYR A 56 3.56 8.52 -7.73
C TYR A 56 2.11 8.57 -8.21
N ASN A 57 1.83 9.39 -9.24
CA ASN A 57 0.59 9.22 -9.99
C ASN A 57 0.60 7.87 -10.74
N LEU A 58 -0.58 7.39 -11.12
CA LEU A 58 -0.72 6.03 -11.65
C LEU A 58 0.01 5.83 -12.99
N ASP A 59 -0.04 6.82 -13.89
CA ASP A 59 0.65 6.78 -15.18
C ASP A 59 2.17 6.60 -15.02
N LYS A 60 2.78 7.38 -14.12
CA LYS A 60 4.23 7.34 -13.85
C LYS A 60 4.62 6.03 -13.18
N ARG A 61 3.78 5.50 -12.28
CA ARG A 61 3.97 4.17 -11.67
C ARG A 61 3.90 3.04 -12.70
N ILE A 62 2.94 3.08 -13.62
CA ILE A 62 2.83 2.10 -14.73
C ILE A 62 4.03 2.22 -15.68
N PHE A 63 4.49 3.44 -15.98
CA PHE A 63 5.71 3.64 -16.76
C PHE A 63 6.92 2.97 -16.08
N TYR A 64 7.13 3.23 -14.79
CA TYR A 64 8.24 2.64 -14.06
C TYR A 64 8.11 1.11 -13.92
N TYR A 65 6.88 0.60 -13.80
CA TYR A 65 6.61 -0.84 -13.85
C TYR A 65 7.08 -1.49 -15.14
N LYS A 66 6.79 -0.90 -16.30
CA LYS A 66 7.26 -1.42 -17.60
C LYS A 66 8.78 -1.45 -17.67
N HIS A 67 9.43 -0.41 -17.15
CA HIS A 67 10.89 -0.33 -17.07
C HIS A 67 11.47 -1.46 -16.21
N ILE A 68 10.97 -1.66 -14.99
CA ILE A 68 11.45 -2.70 -14.07
C ILE A 68 11.16 -4.10 -14.58
N THR A 69 9.96 -4.36 -15.11
CA THR A 69 9.62 -5.69 -15.65
C THR A 69 10.49 -6.09 -16.83
N ASN A 70 10.87 -5.14 -17.70
CA ASN A 70 11.83 -5.39 -18.77
C ASN A 70 13.21 -5.79 -18.23
N LYS A 71 13.65 -5.24 -17.09
CA LYS A 71 14.91 -5.65 -16.43
C LYS A 71 14.84 -7.04 -15.79
N LEU A 72 13.65 -7.49 -15.45
CA LEU A 72 13.40 -8.79 -14.81
C LEU A 72 12.97 -9.87 -15.82
N LYS A 73 13.01 -9.59 -17.13
CA LYS A 73 12.50 -10.49 -18.18
C LYS A 73 13.28 -11.80 -18.26
N ASP A 74 14.60 -11.74 -18.08
CA ASP A 74 15.51 -12.89 -18.24
C ASP A 74 15.61 -13.75 -16.96
N ILE A 75 14.92 -13.33 -15.89
CA ILE A 75 14.81 -14.11 -14.65
C ILE A 75 13.73 -15.17 -14.86
N ASN A 76 14.09 -16.44 -14.73
CA ASN A 76 13.10 -17.52 -14.78
C ASN A 76 12.18 -17.46 -13.53
N ASN A 77 10.89 -17.74 -13.71
CA ASN A 77 9.93 -17.83 -12.60
C ASN A 77 10.26 -18.99 -11.64
N LYS A 78 11.07 -19.98 -12.05
CA LYS A 78 11.55 -21.07 -11.20
C LYS A 78 13.03 -20.87 -10.87
N GLN A 79 13.31 -20.10 -9.82
CA GLN A 79 14.67 -19.82 -9.35
C GLN A 79 14.71 -19.76 -7.82
N CYS A 80 15.88 -20.08 -7.27
CA CYS A 80 16.14 -20.05 -5.85
C CYS A 80 17.18 -18.95 -5.53
N LEU A 81 17.04 -18.37 -4.34
CA LEU A 81 18.00 -17.46 -3.74
C LEU A 81 19.37 -18.13 -3.61
N LYS A 82 20.42 -17.37 -3.93
CA LYS A 82 21.81 -17.70 -3.65
C LYS A 82 22.35 -16.71 -2.63
N GLU A 83 23.07 -17.20 -1.63
CA GLU A 83 23.78 -16.33 -0.68
C GLU A 83 24.89 -15.55 -1.41
N TYR A 84 25.15 -14.32 -0.97
CA TYR A 84 26.34 -13.57 -1.34
C TYR A 84 26.85 -12.76 -0.13
N ALA A 85 28.16 -12.56 -0.06
CA ALA A 85 28.78 -11.72 0.95
C ALA A 85 28.49 -10.24 0.66
N ILE A 86 27.95 -9.50 1.64
CA ILE A 86 27.89 -8.04 1.54
C ILE A 86 29.20 -7.53 2.13
N ASN A 87 30.06 -6.95 1.28
CA ASN A 87 31.31 -6.30 1.73
C ASN A 87 30.98 -5.08 2.60
N SER A 88 30.74 -5.33 3.88
CA SER A 88 30.60 -4.32 4.92
C SER A 88 32.00 -3.92 5.38
N LYS A 89 32.33 -2.62 5.31
CA LYS A 89 33.58 -2.06 5.88
C LYS A 89 33.66 -2.17 7.41
N LYS A 90 32.63 -2.71 8.06
CA LYS A 90 32.59 -3.01 9.51
C LYS A 90 32.47 -4.52 9.66
N ASN A 91 33.31 -5.12 10.51
CA ASN A 91 33.52 -6.55 10.79
C ASN A 91 32.27 -7.34 11.27
N GLU A 92 31.12 -7.15 10.61
CA GLU A 92 29.93 -7.97 10.80
C GLU A 92 29.70 -8.75 9.50
N ASP A 93 29.52 -10.05 9.64
CA ASP A 93 29.27 -11.02 8.57
C ASP A 93 27.83 -10.81 8.04
N VAL A 94 27.58 -9.67 7.38
CA VAL A 94 26.27 -9.32 6.85
C VAL A 94 26.06 -10.07 5.54
N ARG A 95 25.13 -11.03 5.56
CA ARG A 95 24.80 -11.87 4.40
C ARG A 95 23.64 -11.26 3.62
N GLY A 96 23.74 -11.31 2.29
CA GLY A 96 22.68 -10.95 1.37
C GLY A 96 22.24 -12.15 0.53
N TYR A 97 21.15 -11.97 -0.20
CA TYR A 97 20.65 -12.98 -1.14
C TYR A 97 20.50 -12.41 -2.54
N ASN A 98 20.79 -13.20 -3.56
CA ASN A 98 20.57 -12.80 -4.95
C ASN A 98 19.73 -13.80 -5.72
N ILE A 99 19.14 -13.32 -6.82
CA ILE A 99 18.46 -14.13 -7.83
C ILE A 99 19.11 -13.82 -9.18
N ASN A 100 19.69 -14.86 -9.78
CA ASN A 100 20.30 -14.83 -11.10
C ASN A 100 21.41 -13.77 -11.27
N ASP A 101 22.05 -13.32 -10.18
CA ASP A 101 22.99 -12.19 -10.18
C ASP A 101 22.41 -10.90 -10.79
N ILE A 102 21.08 -10.78 -10.82
CA ILE A 102 20.34 -9.62 -11.34
C ILE A 102 19.67 -8.88 -10.18
N VAL A 103 19.00 -9.61 -9.28
CA VAL A 103 18.25 -9.03 -8.17
C VAL A 103 18.98 -9.34 -6.87
N PHE A 104 19.23 -8.32 -6.04
CA PHE A 104 19.97 -8.46 -4.78
C PHE A 104 19.14 -7.94 -3.61
N LEU A 105 18.84 -8.83 -2.67
CA LEU A 105 18.15 -8.56 -1.43
C LEU A 105 19.21 -8.09 -0.42
N THR A 106 19.26 -6.79 -0.17
CA THR A 106 20.38 -6.13 0.52
C THR A 106 20.18 -5.91 2.01
N LYS A 107 18.93 -5.66 2.44
CA LYS A 107 18.64 -5.33 3.83
C LYS A 107 17.22 -5.72 4.19
N LYS A 108 17.06 -6.55 5.22
CA LYS A 108 15.75 -6.87 5.79
C LYS A 108 15.14 -5.62 6.43
N PHE A 109 13.85 -5.39 6.22
CA PHE A 109 13.10 -4.29 6.84
C PHE A 109 11.63 -4.67 7.04
N GLY A 110 10.88 -3.81 7.72
CA GLY A 110 9.48 -4.06 8.10
C GLY A 110 9.34 -4.67 9.49
N SER A 111 8.09 -4.82 9.93
CA SER A 111 7.78 -5.44 11.21
C SER A 111 8.16 -6.92 11.21
N ILE A 112 8.49 -7.49 12.38
CA ILE A 112 8.67 -8.94 12.52
C ILE A 112 7.34 -9.59 12.12
N SER A 113 7.34 -10.32 10.99
CA SER A 113 6.18 -11.04 10.48
C SER A 113 6.42 -12.54 10.59
N LYS A 114 5.39 -13.26 11.05
CA LYS A 114 5.38 -14.74 11.06
C LYS A 114 5.29 -15.33 9.65
N TYR A 115 4.86 -14.54 8.67
CA TYR A 115 4.40 -15.03 7.36
C TYR A 115 5.36 -14.69 6.20
N GLY A 116 6.27 -13.74 6.40
CA GLY A 116 7.26 -13.41 5.37
C GLY A 116 8.32 -12.42 5.84
N TYR A 117 9.47 -12.42 5.18
CA TYR A 117 10.50 -11.38 5.36
C TYR A 117 10.53 -10.44 4.18
N ILE A 118 10.60 -9.14 4.46
CA ILE A 118 10.68 -8.11 3.43
C ILE A 118 12.12 -7.58 3.37
N TYR A 119 12.65 -7.45 2.16
CA TYR A 119 13.99 -6.93 1.89
C TYR A 119 13.93 -5.74 0.95
N ILE A 120 14.80 -4.77 1.24
CA ILE A 120 15.16 -3.72 0.31
C ILE A 120 16.02 -4.36 -0.78
N THR A 121 15.62 -4.15 -2.02
CA THR A 121 16.12 -4.95 -3.12
C THR A 121 16.64 -4.06 -4.24
N SER A 122 17.89 -4.31 -4.64
CA SER A 122 18.53 -3.67 -5.78
C SER A 122 18.48 -4.55 -7.02
N ILE A 123 18.61 -3.91 -8.18
CA ILE A 123 18.69 -4.57 -9.48
C ILE A 123 20.03 -4.17 -10.11
N LYS A 124 20.75 -5.13 -10.66
CA LYS A 124 22.04 -4.91 -11.32
C LYS A 124 21.91 -3.86 -12.42
N ASN A 125 22.81 -2.87 -12.40
CA ASN A 125 22.87 -1.79 -13.38
C ASN A 125 21.53 -1.01 -13.51
N GLU A 126 20.77 -0.92 -12.42
CA GLU A 126 19.53 -0.14 -12.36
C GLU A 126 19.75 1.23 -11.73
N VAL A 127 18.93 2.20 -12.17
CA VAL A 127 18.99 3.58 -11.70
C VAL A 127 18.15 3.73 -10.43
N GLY A 128 18.73 4.35 -9.41
CA GLY A 128 18.12 4.47 -8.08
C GLY A 128 18.72 3.47 -7.09
N LYS A 129 18.90 3.91 -5.84
CA LYS A 129 19.62 3.10 -4.82
C LYS A 129 18.87 1.80 -4.49
N TYR A 130 17.55 1.89 -4.40
CA TYR A 130 16.66 0.79 -4.02
C TYR A 130 15.36 0.85 -4.85
N PRO A 131 15.36 0.25 -6.05
CA PRO A 131 14.24 0.37 -7.00
C PRO A 131 12.99 -0.39 -6.55
N ILE A 132 13.13 -1.49 -5.78
CA ILE A 132 12.04 -2.41 -5.45
C ILE A 132 12.19 -2.98 -4.02
N ALA A 133 11.13 -3.63 -3.54
CA ALA A 133 11.13 -4.47 -2.35
C ALA A 133 10.92 -5.93 -2.74
N SER A 134 11.35 -6.87 -1.91
CA SER A 134 11.00 -8.28 -2.07
C SER A 134 10.44 -8.89 -0.80
N LYS A 135 9.31 -9.61 -0.89
CA LYS A 135 8.75 -10.42 0.20
C LYS A 135 9.07 -11.89 -0.05
N ILE A 136 9.79 -12.52 0.87
CA ILE A 136 10.09 -13.95 0.88
C ILE A 136 9.06 -14.65 1.76
N MET A 137 8.44 -15.72 1.26
CA MET A 137 7.40 -16.46 1.98
C MET A 137 7.49 -17.95 1.73
N ILE A 138 7.15 -18.78 2.72
CA ILE A 138 7.08 -20.23 2.56
C ILE A 138 6.05 -20.60 1.49
N ASN A 139 6.32 -21.64 0.70
CA ASN A 139 5.35 -22.16 -0.25
C ASN A 139 4.25 -22.93 0.50
N ASN A 140 3.09 -22.31 0.62
CA ASN A 140 1.86 -22.91 1.14
C ASN A 140 0.64 -22.28 0.42
N ARG A 141 -0.57 -22.79 0.69
CA ARG A 141 -1.81 -22.34 0.03
C ARG A 141 -2.12 -20.85 0.27
N VAL A 142 -1.89 -20.36 1.49
CA VAL A 142 -2.15 -18.97 1.88
C VAL A 142 -1.22 -18.02 1.12
N ASN A 143 0.07 -18.31 1.11
CA ASN A 143 1.07 -17.48 0.43
C ASN A 143 0.97 -17.58 -1.09
N LEU A 144 0.52 -18.73 -1.63
CA LEU A 144 0.19 -18.86 -3.05
C LEU A 144 -1.00 -17.96 -3.43
N PHE A 145 -2.05 -17.97 -2.61
CA PHE A 145 -3.19 -17.07 -2.80
C PHE A 145 -2.76 -15.60 -2.73
N GLU A 146 -1.95 -15.22 -1.73
CA GLU A 146 -1.39 -13.87 -1.62
C GLU A 146 -0.59 -13.49 -2.88
N ALA A 147 0.27 -14.38 -3.40
CA ALA A 147 1.05 -14.12 -4.60
C ALA A 147 0.15 -13.94 -5.84
N GLN A 148 -0.88 -14.78 -5.98
CA GLN A 148 -1.81 -14.72 -7.10
C GLN A 148 -2.68 -13.46 -7.07
N ILE A 149 -3.21 -13.07 -5.91
CA ILE A 149 -4.04 -11.86 -5.80
C ILE A 149 -3.22 -10.59 -6.07
N ASN A 150 -1.97 -10.53 -5.60
CA ASN A 150 -1.07 -9.41 -5.90
C ASN A 150 -0.80 -9.24 -7.41
N LEU A 151 -0.57 -10.35 -8.13
CA LEU A 151 -0.44 -10.34 -9.60
C LEU A 151 -1.76 -9.91 -10.28
N LYS A 152 -2.89 -10.50 -9.86
CA LYS A 152 -4.22 -10.16 -10.39
C LYS A 152 -4.56 -8.68 -10.19
N ILE A 153 -4.28 -8.11 -9.02
CA ILE A 153 -4.43 -6.67 -8.75
C ILE A 153 -3.55 -5.86 -9.71
N THR A 154 -2.28 -6.22 -9.84
CA THR A 154 -1.38 -5.49 -10.75
C THR A 154 -1.90 -5.48 -12.18
N ASP A 155 -2.31 -6.63 -12.70
CA ASP A 155 -2.73 -6.81 -14.09
C ASP A 155 -4.12 -6.27 -14.40
N LYS A 156 -5.09 -6.52 -13.51
CA LYS A 156 -6.49 -6.22 -13.77
C LYS A 156 -6.95 -4.90 -13.18
N VAL A 157 -6.19 -4.31 -12.25
CA VAL A 157 -6.59 -3.09 -11.54
C VAL A 157 -5.63 -1.94 -11.83
N ILE A 158 -4.35 -2.12 -11.54
CA ILE A 158 -3.39 -1.02 -11.59
C ILE A 158 -3.09 -0.70 -13.06
N LYS A 159 -2.70 -1.70 -13.85
CA LYS A 159 -2.36 -1.54 -15.28
C LYS A 159 -3.54 -1.07 -16.15
N THR A 160 -4.77 -1.41 -15.76
CA THR A 160 -6.02 -0.99 -16.42
C THR A 160 -6.55 0.35 -15.90
N MET A 161 -5.84 0.99 -14.97
CA MET A 161 -6.17 2.29 -14.38
C MET A 161 -7.49 2.33 -13.59
N ILE A 162 -7.93 1.20 -13.07
CA ILE A 162 -9.17 1.10 -12.29
C ILE A 162 -8.99 1.75 -10.92
N SER A 163 -7.85 1.54 -10.27
CA SER A 163 -7.56 2.14 -8.97
C SER A 163 -6.07 2.36 -8.78
N ARG A 164 -5.74 3.38 -8.00
CA ARG A 164 -4.37 3.75 -7.63
C ARG A 164 -3.91 3.18 -6.30
N HIS A 165 -4.83 2.65 -5.49
CA HIS A 165 -4.61 2.36 -4.07
C HIS A 165 -3.99 0.99 -3.76
N PHE A 166 -3.24 0.41 -4.69
CA PHE A 166 -2.60 -0.88 -4.53
C PHE A 166 -1.13 -0.78 -4.94
N ILE A 167 -0.26 -1.60 -4.34
CA ILE A 167 1.15 -1.73 -4.70
C ILE A 167 1.31 -2.60 -5.95
N LEU A 168 2.25 -2.24 -6.82
CA LEU A 168 2.60 -3.03 -8.00
C LEU A 168 3.45 -4.25 -7.63
N THR A 169 3.10 -5.42 -8.16
CA THR A 169 3.92 -6.63 -8.14
C THR A 169 4.54 -6.84 -9.50
N TYR A 170 5.86 -6.71 -9.58
CA TYR A 170 6.62 -6.85 -10.82
C TYR A 170 6.74 -8.30 -11.26
N LYS A 171 6.99 -9.22 -10.32
CA LYS A 171 7.22 -10.64 -10.62
C LYS A 171 7.05 -11.49 -9.36
N VAL A 172 6.60 -12.74 -9.55
CA VAL A 172 6.62 -13.79 -8.53
C VAL A 172 7.56 -14.89 -8.99
N ILE A 173 8.47 -15.29 -8.11
CA ILE A 173 9.47 -16.33 -8.37
C ILE A 173 9.23 -17.45 -7.35
N THR A 174 9.25 -18.69 -7.82
CA THR A 174 9.06 -19.89 -7.02
C THR A 174 10.37 -20.66 -6.94
N CYS A 175 10.77 -21.04 -5.73
CA CYS A 175 11.82 -22.02 -5.50
C CYS A 175 11.19 -23.34 -5.07
N ASP A 176 11.34 -24.36 -5.92
CA ASP A 176 10.82 -25.71 -5.67
C ASP A 176 11.84 -26.64 -5.00
N ARG A 177 13.04 -26.14 -4.68
CA ARG A 177 14.13 -26.92 -4.06
C ARG A 177 14.13 -26.77 -2.54
N ILE A 178 14.26 -27.89 -1.85
CA ILE A 178 14.31 -27.99 -0.37
C ILE A 178 15.77 -27.89 0.15
N SER A 179 16.78 -27.91 -0.70
CA SER A 179 18.19 -28.07 -0.31
C SER A 179 19.03 -26.78 -0.41
N ASN A 180 18.64 -25.71 0.28
CA ASN A 180 19.41 -24.47 0.27
C ASN A 180 19.96 -24.19 1.69
N LYS A 181 21.24 -24.52 1.91
CA LYS A 181 21.98 -24.12 3.11
C LYS A 181 22.12 -22.58 3.11
N ASN A 182 22.13 -21.98 4.30
CA ASN A 182 22.35 -20.54 4.52
C ASN A 182 21.27 -19.56 4.01
N LEU A 183 20.01 -20.01 3.88
CA LEU A 183 18.88 -19.10 3.62
C LEU A 183 18.31 -18.48 4.90
N PRO A 184 17.43 -17.46 4.79
CA PRO A 184 16.69 -16.96 5.95
C PRO A 184 15.92 -18.10 6.62
N ASP A 185 15.96 -18.15 7.95
CA ASP A 185 15.27 -19.12 8.81
C ASP A 185 13.82 -19.43 8.40
N ILE A 186 13.05 -18.40 7.99
CA ILE A 186 11.67 -18.57 7.56
C ILE A 186 11.51 -19.54 6.38
N VAL A 187 12.48 -19.61 5.46
CA VAL A 187 12.47 -20.48 4.27
C VAL A 187 13.62 -21.49 4.23
N LEU A 188 14.41 -21.59 5.29
CA LEU A 188 15.49 -22.56 5.41
C LEU A 188 14.91 -23.97 5.25
N ASN A 189 15.50 -24.75 4.35
CA ASN A 189 15.07 -26.09 4.00
C ASN A 189 13.59 -26.22 3.60
N LYS A 190 13.04 -25.20 2.94
CA LYS A 190 11.64 -25.19 2.48
C LYS A 190 11.56 -24.73 1.03
N LYS A 191 10.46 -25.09 0.36
CA LYS A 191 10.03 -24.41 -0.87
C LYS A 191 9.50 -23.02 -0.52
N TYR A 192 9.67 -22.04 -1.40
CA TYR A 192 9.27 -20.66 -1.11
C TYR A 192 8.92 -19.85 -2.35
N TYR A 193 8.26 -18.72 -2.11
CA TYR A 193 7.99 -17.67 -3.08
C TYR A 193 8.85 -16.43 -2.77
N VAL A 194 9.25 -15.72 -3.81
CA VAL A 194 9.80 -14.36 -3.74
C VAL A 194 8.92 -13.45 -4.58
N LEU A 195 8.22 -12.52 -3.94
CA LEU A 195 7.42 -11.50 -4.59
C LEU A 195 8.28 -10.25 -4.74
N LEU A 196 8.47 -9.77 -5.96
CA LEU A 196 9.16 -8.52 -6.25
C LEU A 196 8.13 -7.41 -6.42
N ASN A 197 8.11 -6.46 -5.50
CA ASN A 197 7.07 -5.44 -5.37
C ASN A 197 7.64 -4.01 -5.44
N GLU A 198 6.78 -3.05 -5.75
CA GLU A 198 7.08 -1.63 -5.58
C GLU A 198 7.43 -1.32 -4.13
N LEU A 199 8.54 -0.61 -3.94
CA LEU A 199 8.99 -0.18 -2.63
C LEU A 199 8.25 1.09 -2.22
N ALA A 200 7.29 0.97 -1.30
CA ALA A 200 6.66 2.11 -0.66
C ALA A 200 7.65 2.87 0.25
N ARG A 201 7.34 4.14 0.55
CA ARG A 201 8.19 4.95 1.43
C ARG A 201 8.11 4.51 2.90
N GLY A 202 6.93 4.08 3.33
CA GLY A 202 6.66 3.60 4.67
C GLY A 202 5.21 3.16 4.81
N ASP A 203 4.78 2.95 6.06
CA ASP A 203 3.41 2.55 6.44
C ASP A 203 2.71 3.64 7.27
N LEU A 204 1.39 3.53 7.45
CA LEU A 204 0.60 4.50 8.23
C LEU A 204 1.05 4.53 9.69
N LYS A 205 1.51 3.40 10.26
CA LYS A 205 2.08 3.38 11.62
C LYS A 205 3.27 4.35 11.74
N GLN A 206 4.18 4.36 10.76
CA GLN A 206 5.30 5.30 10.71
C GLN A 206 4.82 6.76 10.60
N LEU A 207 3.78 7.04 9.81
CA LEU A 207 3.18 8.38 9.75
C LEU A 207 2.58 8.81 11.08
N CYS A 208 1.92 7.90 11.79
CA CYS A 208 1.33 8.18 13.11
C CYS A 208 2.38 8.42 14.21
N TYR A 209 3.68 8.19 13.96
CA TYR A 209 4.76 8.66 14.84
C TYR A 209 5.20 10.10 14.55
N ASN A 210 4.77 10.69 13.44
CA ASN A 210 5.11 12.06 13.06
C ASN A 210 4.06 13.05 13.60
N ILE A 211 4.45 13.87 14.57
CA ILE A 211 3.57 14.87 15.20
C ILE A 211 3.05 15.90 14.18
N THR A 212 3.87 16.32 13.21
CA THR A 212 3.45 17.28 12.17
C THR A 212 2.35 16.70 11.29
N PHE A 213 2.43 15.41 10.96
CA PHE A 213 1.36 14.71 10.25
C PHE A 213 0.08 14.67 11.09
N LEU A 214 0.17 14.31 12.37
CA LEU A 214 -0.99 14.21 13.26
C LEU A 214 -1.66 15.54 13.60
N LYS A 215 -0.94 16.67 13.48
CA LYS A 215 -1.51 18.01 13.67
C LYS A 215 -2.26 18.53 12.45
N ASN A 216 -2.14 17.89 11.29
CA ASN A 216 -2.72 18.37 10.04
C ASN A 216 -4.05 17.66 9.75
N ASN A 217 -5.16 18.21 10.25
CA ASN A 217 -6.50 17.66 10.05
C ASN A 217 -6.85 17.46 8.56
N SER A 218 -6.56 18.44 7.71
CA SER A 218 -6.87 18.38 6.26
C SER A 218 -6.21 17.16 5.60
N VAL A 219 -4.94 16.90 5.93
CA VAL A 219 -4.23 15.70 5.47
C VAL A 219 -4.82 14.42 6.07
N LEU A 220 -5.18 14.42 7.35
CA LEU A 220 -5.75 13.24 8.02
C LEU A 220 -7.11 12.84 7.42
N TYR A 221 -8.01 13.79 7.18
CA TYR A 221 -9.27 13.53 6.46
C TYR A 221 -8.99 12.89 5.11
N ASN A 222 -8.04 13.45 4.36
CA ASN A 222 -7.69 12.95 3.04
C ASN A 222 -7.14 11.53 3.08
N VAL A 223 -6.15 11.25 3.93
CA VAL A 223 -5.55 9.93 4.10
C VAL A 223 -6.58 8.91 4.56
N PHE A 224 -7.46 9.27 5.50
CA PHE A 224 -8.57 8.42 5.92
C PHE A 224 -9.48 8.07 4.73
N ILE A 225 -9.93 9.07 3.96
CA ILE A 225 -10.77 8.85 2.77
C ILE A 225 -10.08 7.95 1.75
N GLN A 226 -8.80 8.17 1.45
CA GLN A 226 -8.03 7.32 0.53
C GLN A 226 -8.05 5.85 0.97
N ILE A 227 -7.89 5.61 2.27
CA ILE A 227 -7.90 4.25 2.81
C ILE A 227 -9.29 3.62 2.72
N ILE A 228 -10.36 4.36 3.06
CA ILE A 228 -11.73 3.85 2.90
C ILE A 228 -12.04 3.51 1.45
N LEU A 229 -11.60 4.36 0.50
CA LEU A 229 -11.73 4.09 -0.94
C LEU A 229 -10.91 2.87 -1.36
N ALA A 230 -9.72 2.65 -0.79
CA ALA A 230 -8.90 1.46 -1.06
C ALA A 230 -9.59 0.16 -0.62
N ILE A 231 -10.13 0.13 0.60
CA ILE A 231 -10.88 -1.02 1.14
C ILE A 231 -12.14 -1.26 0.30
N SER A 232 -12.93 -0.22 0.04
CA SER A 232 -14.15 -0.32 -0.78
C SER A 232 -13.83 -0.84 -2.17
N THR A 233 -12.75 -0.37 -2.78
CA THR A 233 -12.28 -0.90 -4.07
C THR A 233 -11.98 -2.40 -3.99
N PHE A 234 -11.23 -2.86 -2.98
CA PHE A 234 -10.88 -4.27 -2.82
C PHE A 234 -12.11 -5.16 -2.59
N HIS A 235 -13.06 -4.69 -1.79
CA HIS A 235 -14.36 -5.36 -1.59
C HIS A 235 -15.13 -5.53 -2.90
N HIS A 236 -15.15 -4.51 -3.75
CA HIS A 236 -15.81 -4.57 -5.07
C HIS A 236 -15.06 -5.42 -6.10
N PHE A 237 -13.80 -5.78 -5.84
CA PHE A 237 -13.10 -6.82 -6.61
C PHE A 237 -13.50 -8.23 -6.21
N GLY A 238 -14.23 -8.38 -5.11
CA GLY A 238 -14.76 -9.64 -4.63
C GLY A 238 -13.99 -10.22 -3.45
N PHE A 239 -13.26 -9.42 -2.67
CA PHE A 239 -12.44 -9.90 -1.56
C PHE A 239 -12.57 -9.01 -0.32
N ILE A 240 -12.57 -9.61 0.88
CA ILE A 240 -12.25 -8.89 2.12
C ILE A 240 -10.74 -8.96 2.38
N HIS A 241 -10.19 -7.98 3.10
CA HIS A 241 -8.78 -7.99 3.48
C HIS A 241 -8.52 -8.84 4.72
N GLY A 242 -9.39 -8.77 5.73
CA GLY A 242 -9.30 -9.56 6.97
C GLY A 242 -8.27 -9.06 7.99
N ASP A 243 -7.42 -8.07 7.64
CA ASP A 243 -6.34 -7.58 8.51
C ASP A 243 -6.03 -6.09 8.31
N CYS A 244 -7.05 -5.24 8.22
CA CYS A 244 -6.90 -3.79 8.06
C CYS A 244 -6.36 -3.09 9.32
N HIS A 245 -5.06 -3.23 9.60
CA HIS A 245 -4.33 -2.40 10.57
C HIS A 245 -3.38 -1.43 9.88
N TRP A 246 -2.97 -0.37 10.58
CA TRP A 246 -2.07 0.68 10.08
C TRP A 246 -0.71 0.23 9.50
N GLY A 247 -0.30 -1.02 9.71
CA GLY A 247 0.92 -1.58 9.10
C GLY A 247 0.72 -2.06 7.67
N ASN A 248 -0.54 -2.32 7.29
CA ASN A 248 -0.95 -2.81 5.97
C ASN A 248 -1.42 -1.69 5.04
N PHE A 249 -1.32 -0.43 5.49
CA PHE A 249 -1.55 0.76 4.67
C PHE A 249 -0.22 1.46 4.43
N LEU A 250 0.31 1.27 3.23
CA LEU A 250 1.58 1.83 2.80
C LEU A 250 1.38 3.21 2.18
N TYR A 251 2.42 4.04 2.14
CA TYR A 251 2.35 5.36 1.53
C TYR A 251 3.55 5.71 0.65
N HIS A 252 3.28 6.59 -0.30
CA HIS A 252 4.29 7.42 -0.95
C HIS A 252 4.04 8.90 -0.66
N MET A 253 5.10 9.70 -0.76
CA MET A 253 5.02 11.16 -0.65
C MET A 253 5.16 11.81 -2.02
N ASN A 254 4.24 12.72 -2.33
CA ASN A 254 4.30 13.66 -3.45
C ASN A 254 4.73 15.02 -2.91
N TYR A 255 5.60 15.70 -3.64
CA TYR A 255 6.02 17.06 -3.30
C TYR A 255 5.27 18.06 -4.16
N ASN A 256 5.24 19.34 -3.80
CA ASN A 256 4.71 20.41 -4.66
C ASN A 256 3.32 20.10 -5.25
N VAL A 257 2.43 19.53 -4.42
CA VAL A 257 1.08 19.18 -4.82
C VAL A 257 0.35 20.45 -5.25
N ALA A 258 -0.18 20.45 -6.48
CA ALA A 258 -0.85 21.62 -7.02
C ALA A 258 -2.06 21.99 -6.14
N LYS A 259 -2.19 23.29 -5.86
CA LYS A 259 -3.39 23.80 -5.20
C LYS A 259 -4.59 23.55 -6.11
N ASN A 260 -5.72 23.14 -5.53
CA ASN A 260 -6.97 22.91 -6.24
C ASN A 260 -6.94 21.77 -7.30
N SER A 261 -6.08 20.76 -7.13
CA SER A 261 -6.12 19.55 -7.97
C SER A 261 -6.86 18.38 -7.32
N TYR A 262 -7.54 17.57 -8.13
CA TYR A 262 -8.43 16.50 -7.68
C TYR A 262 -8.21 15.21 -8.46
N TYR A 263 -8.42 14.08 -7.79
CA TYR A 263 -8.56 12.76 -8.39
C TYR A 263 -10.04 12.46 -8.62
N HIS A 264 -10.39 12.08 -9.85
CA HIS A 264 -11.74 11.74 -10.25
C HIS A 264 -12.03 10.25 -10.02
N TYR A 265 -13.15 9.97 -9.35
CA TYR A 265 -13.71 8.65 -9.12
C TYR A 265 -15.11 8.55 -9.76
N SER A 266 -15.40 7.41 -10.38
CA SER A 266 -16.73 7.01 -10.84
C SER A 266 -17.23 5.87 -9.97
N ILE A 267 -18.06 6.20 -8.98
CA ILE A 267 -18.59 5.24 -8.01
C ILE A 267 -20.05 4.99 -8.37
N TYR A 268 -20.38 3.75 -8.76
CA TYR A 268 -21.70 3.39 -9.27
C TYR A 268 -22.26 4.35 -10.35
N GLY A 269 -21.38 4.80 -11.25
CA GLY A 269 -21.73 5.71 -12.36
C GLY A 269 -21.87 7.19 -11.98
N LYS A 270 -21.75 7.53 -10.68
CA LYS A 270 -21.74 8.91 -10.20
C LYS A 270 -20.30 9.41 -10.02
N ASN A 271 -20.10 10.70 -10.28
CA ASN A 271 -18.79 11.33 -10.21
C ASN A 271 -18.50 11.86 -8.81
N TYR A 272 -17.27 11.60 -8.36
CA TYR A 272 -16.74 12.11 -7.10
C TYR A 272 -15.30 12.56 -7.29
N TYR A 273 -14.86 13.51 -6.47
CA TYR A 273 -13.57 14.15 -6.61
C TYR A 273 -12.89 14.23 -5.24
N LEU A 274 -11.74 13.56 -5.12
CA LEU A 274 -10.88 13.61 -3.93
C LEU A 274 -9.76 14.63 -4.18
N LYS A 275 -9.67 15.65 -3.34
CA LYS A 275 -8.59 16.64 -3.39
C LYS A 275 -7.24 15.94 -3.28
N SER A 276 -6.23 16.37 -4.02
CA SER A 276 -4.89 15.81 -3.87
C SER A 276 -4.21 16.30 -2.59
N CYS A 277 -3.44 15.43 -1.95
CA CYS A 277 -2.53 15.78 -0.87
C CYS A 277 -1.14 15.18 -1.10
N GLU A 278 -0.23 15.47 -0.17
CA GLU A 278 1.17 15.03 -0.17
C GLU A 278 1.30 13.51 -0.04
N TYR A 279 0.26 12.80 0.37
CA TYR A 279 0.30 11.37 0.59
C TYR A 279 -0.54 10.61 -0.44
N THR A 280 0.00 9.49 -0.91
CA THR A 280 -0.78 8.49 -1.65
C THR A 280 -0.78 7.20 -0.86
N MET A 281 -1.96 6.72 -0.51
CA MET A 281 -2.13 5.51 0.31
C MET A 281 -2.40 4.27 -0.54
N TYR A 282 -1.81 3.16 -0.12
CA TYR A 282 -1.95 1.84 -0.73
C TYR A 282 -2.33 0.81 0.33
N ILE A 283 -3.26 -0.07 0.01
CA ILE A 283 -3.54 -1.28 0.81
C ILE A 283 -2.59 -2.41 0.36
N TYR A 284 -2.10 -3.20 1.30
CA TYR A 284 -1.12 -4.25 1.06
C TYR A 284 -1.23 -5.37 2.11
N ASP A 285 -0.51 -6.48 1.89
CA ASP A 285 -0.49 -7.69 2.73
C ASP A 285 -1.82 -8.45 2.75
N PHE A 286 -2.07 -9.20 1.66
CA PHE A 286 -3.31 -9.95 1.45
C PHE A 286 -3.25 -11.38 2.00
N GLY A 287 -2.36 -11.66 2.96
CA GLY A 287 -2.20 -13.00 3.56
C GLY A 287 -3.45 -13.50 4.30
N PHE A 288 -4.35 -12.61 4.71
CA PHE A 288 -5.64 -12.92 5.35
C PHE A 288 -6.86 -12.62 4.45
N ALA A 289 -6.63 -12.30 3.18
CA ALA A 289 -7.73 -11.96 2.30
C ALA A 289 -8.58 -13.19 1.94
N GLU A 290 -9.89 -13.00 1.86
CA GLU A 290 -10.85 -14.06 1.58
C GLU A 290 -11.86 -13.59 0.53
N LYS A 291 -12.41 -14.53 -0.26
CA LYS A 291 -13.44 -14.21 -1.25
C LYS A 291 -14.70 -13.71 -0.54
N ILE A 292 -15.22 -12.58 -0.97
CA ILE A 292 -16.35 -11.92 -0.30
C ILE A 292 -17.64 -12.73 -0.39
N LYS A 293 -17.80 -13.61 -1.39
CA LYS A 293 -18.99 -14.46 -1.52
C LYS A 293 -19.17 -15.47 -0.38
N SER A 294 -18.09 -15.78 0.35
CA SER A 294 -18.07 -16.83 1.38
C SER A 294 -17.98 -16.29 2.80
N VAL A 295 -18.13 -14.98 3.02
CA VAL A 295 -17.92 -14.35 4.34
C VAL A 295 -19.17 -13.67 4.88
N LYS A 296 -19.25 -13.62 6.21
CA LYS A 296 -20.30 -12.88 6.94
C LYS A 296 -20.12 -11.37 6.71
N LYS A 297 -21.22 -10.63 6.58
CA LYS A 297 -21.24 -9.16 6.46
C LYS A 297 -20.44 -8.46 7.58
N SER A 298 -20.47 -9.01 8.79
CA SER A 298 -19.71 -8.49 9.93
C SER A 298 -18.19 -8.49 9.72
N LEU A 299 -17.65 -9.38 8.88
CA LEU A 299 -16.23 -9.41 8.49
C LEU A 299 -15.91 -8.33 7.45
N ILE A 300 -16.84 -8.05 6.52
CA ILE A 300 -16.74 -6.93 5.57
C ILE A 300 -16.65 -5.61 6.36
N ASP A 301 -17.55 -5.41 7.33
CA ASP A 301 -17.54 -4.23 8.19
C ASP A 301 -16.26 -4.12 9.05
N ALA A 302 -15.68 -5.26 9.45
CA ALA A 302 -14.51 -5.28 10.32
C ALA A 302 -13.30 -4.61 9.68
N ASP A 303 -13.12 -4.75 8.36
CA ASP A 303 -12.06 -4.09 7.60
C ASP A 303 -12.12 -2.56 7.77
N TYR A 304 -13.31 -1.98 7.83
CA TYR A 304 -13.50 -0.54 8.03
C TYR A 304 -13.35 -0.13 9.49
N ARG A 305 -13.92 -0.91 10.43
CA ARG A 305 -13.95 -0.54 11.87
C ARG A 305 -12.59 -0.53 12.53
N ARG A 306 -11.69 -1.44 12.14
CA ARG A 306 -10.39 -1.61 12.82
C ARG A 306 -9.50 -0.37 12.69
N LEU A 307 -9.63 0.35 11.58
CA LEU A 307 -8.77 1.49 11.26
C LEU A 307 -9.00 2.75 12.05
N ILE A 308 -10.14 2.88 12.72
CA ILE A 308 -10.42 4.09 13.53
C ILE A 308 -9.32 4.39 14.54
N ASN A 309 -8.64 3.34 15.02
CA ASN A 309 -7.66 3.44 16.08
C ASN A 309 -6.40 4.17 15.61
N ALA A 310 -6.20 4.32 14.29
CA ALA A 310 -5.12 5.09 13.70
C ALA A 310 -5.44 6.59 13.52
N PHE A 311 -6.67 7.03 13.82
CA PHE A 311 -7.14 8.41 13.55
C PHE A 311 -7.88 9.05 14.73
N ARG A 312 -7.76 8.46 15.92
CA ARG A 312 -8.39 8.98 17.15
C ARG A 312 -7.33 9.12 18.21
N ASN A 313 -7.41 10.18 19.00
CA ASN A 313 -6.53 10.33 20.15
C ASN A 313 -6.98 9.41 21.30
N LYS A 314 -6.11 9.25 22.30
CA LYS A 314 -6.36 8.37 23.45
C LYS A 314 -7.47 8.87 24.38
N LYS A 315 -7.77 10.17 24.39
CA LYS A 315 -8.88 10.72 25.17
C LYS A 315 -10.24 10.24 24.65
N ILE A 316 -10.41 10.19 23.33
CA ILE A 316 -11.67 9.77 22.71
C ILE A 316 -11.72 8.24 22.50
N GLU A 317 -10.60 7.60 22.15
CA GLU A 317 -10.51 6.15 21.95
C GLU A 317 -9.37 5.58 22.79
N PRO A 318 -9.66 4.97 23.96
CA PRO A 318 -8.63 4.36 24.80
C PRO A 318 -7.79 3.31 24.07
N ARG A 319 -8.38 2.63 23.07
CA ARG A 319 -7.68 1.64 22.22
C ARG A 319 -6.97 2.26 21.01
N SER A 320 -6.82 3.59 20.98
CA SER A 320 -6.04 4.28 19.96
C SER A 320 -4.64 3.70 19.87
N TRP A 321 -4.17 3.53 18.64
CA TRP A 321 -2.81 3.08 18.36
C TRP A 321 -1.80 4.22 18.48
N ILE A 322 -2.25 5.47 18.57
CA ILE A 322 -1.38 6.64 18.64
C ILE A 322 -0.88 6.82 20.07
N SER A 323 0.44 6.76 20.24
CA SER A 323 1.08 6.86 21.54
C SER A 323 1.93 8.11 21.75
N VAL A 324 2.13 8.92 20.70
CA VAL A 324 3.07 10.06 20.74
C VAL A 324 2.52 11.26 21.51
N ASP A 325 1.21 11.46 21.52
CA ASP A 325 0.51 12.49 22.28
C ASP A 325 -0.93 12.02 22.49
N SER A 326 -1.44 12.14 23.72
CA SER A 326 -2.80 11.71 24.08
C SER A 326 -3.90 12.60 23.52
N ASN A 327 -3.56 13.79 23.03
CA ASN A 327 -4.46 14.78 22.41
C ASN A 327 -4.40 14.77 20.88
N LEU A 328 -3.50 13.97 20.28
CA LEU A 328 -3.36 13.90 18.84
C LEU A 328 -3.90 12.57 18.28
N PRO A 329 -4.53 12.60 17.09
CA PRO A 329 -4.91 13.79 16.35
C PRO A 329 -6.06 14.55 17.05
N SER A 330 -6.44 15.71 16.53
CA SER A 330 -7.46 16.55 17.15
C SER A 330 -8.81 15.83 17.36
N ASP A 331 -9.63 16.36 18.27
CA ASP A 331 -10.96 15.82 18.54
C ASP A 331 -11.88 15.89 17.32
N GLU A 332 -11.69 16.87 16.43
CA GLU A 332 -12.48 17.08 15.22
C GLU A 332 -12.42 15.87 14.26
N ILE A 333 -11.20 15.43 13.90
CA ILE A 333 -11.03 14.22 13.09
C ILE A 333 -11.44 12.97 13.88
N GLY A 334 -11.21 12.97 15.19
CA GLY A 334 -11.59 11.87 16.06
C GLY A 334 -13.09 11.59 16.06
N GLU A 335 -13.91 12.64 16.16
CA GLU A 335 -15.38 12.56 16.12
C GLU A 335 -15.91 12.25 14.71
N TYR A 336 -15.27 12.75 13.66
CA TYR A 336 -15.60 12.38 12.28
C TYR A 336 -15.42 10.86 12.05
N VAL A 337 -14.27 10.31 12.42
CA VAL A 337 -13.99 8.88 12.27
C VAL A 337 -14.86 8.01 13.19
N LYS A 338 -15.21 8.50 14.38
CA LYS A 338 -16.17 7.85 15.27
C LYS A 338 -17.59 7.82 14.66
N THR A 339 -18.01 8.91 14.02
CA THR A 339 -19.28 8.97 13.28
C THR A 339 -19.31 7.95 12.15
N PHE A 340 -18.20 7.85 11.40
CA PHE A 340 -18.03 6.82 10.37
C PHE A 340 -18.22 5.40 10.95
N LYS A 341 -17.50 5.05 12.03
CA LYS A 341 -17.66 3.74 12.68
C LYS A 341 -19.07 3.47 13.17
N LYS A 342 -19.74 4.46 13.78
CA LYS A 342 -21.12 4.30 14.26
C LYS A 342 -22.05 3.94 13.09
N ALA A 343 -21.90 4.59 11.95
CA ALA A 343 -22.69 4.29 10.76
C ALA A 343 -22.43 2.86 10.22
N ILE A 344 -21.17 2.43 10.18
CA ILE A 344 -20.81 1.05 9.82
C ILE A 344 -21.43 0.04 10.80
N ASN A 345 -21.41 0.32 12.11
CA ASN A 345 -22.03 -0.56 13.11
C ASN A 345 -23.55 -0.66 12.92
N ASN A 346 -24.22 0.47 12.73
CA ASN A 346 -25.67 0.56 12.64
C ASN A 346 -26.23 -0.06 11.36
N ASN A 347 -25.40 -0.23 10.32
CA ASN A 347 -25.75 -0.94 9.10
C ASN A 347 -26.20 -2.41 9.35
N ASN A 348 -25.85 -3.00 10.50
CA ASN A 348 -26.27 -4.35 10.88
C ASN A 348 -27.70 -4.42 11.46
N HIS A 349 -28.32 -3.30 11.82
CA HIS A 349 -29.64 -3.29 12.48
C HIS A 349 -30.83 -3.12 11.52
N THR A 350 -30.62 -2.66 10.29
CA THR A 350 -31.69 -2.47 9.29
C THR A 350 -32.03 -3.74 8.50
N SER A 351 -31.31 -4.85 8.72
CA SER A 351 -31.63 -6.17 8.16
C SER A 351 -32.49 -7.05 9.06
N ASN A 352 -32.88 -6.59 10.26
CA ASN A 352 -33.77 -7.32 11.17
C ASN A 352 -35.25 -6.96 10.94
N GLY A 353 -35.70 -7.00 9.69
CA GLY A 353 -37.10 -7.34 9.42
C GLY A 353 -37.25 -8.83 9.69
N SER A 354 -38.19 -9.20 10.56
CA SER A 354 -38.60 -10.57 10.86
C SER A 354 -38.81 -11.39 9.59
N VAL A 355 -37.79 -12.12 9.17
CA VAL A 355 -37.86 -13.12 8.10
C VAL A 355 -37.13 -14.34 8.64
N SER A 356 -37.88 -15.43 8.75
CA SER A 356 -37.42 -16.78 9.03
C SER A 356 -36.08 -17.09 8.37
N ASP A 357 -35.24 -17.87 9.06
CA ASP A 357 -33.85 -18.25 8.74
C ASP A 357 -33.58 -18.90 7.36
N SER A 358 -34.53 -18.84 6.42
CA SER A 358 -34.44 -19.43 5.08
C SER A 358 -34.11 -18.44 3.95
N ASN A 359 -33.93 -17.13 4.21
CA ASN A 359 -33.60 -16.12 3.16
C ASN A 359 -32.33 -15.27 3.43
N ILE A 360 -31.36 -15.78 4.21
CA ILE A 360 -30.14 -15.07 4.68
C ILE A 360 -29.07 -14.86 3.56
N TYR A 361 -29.46 -14.67 2.31
CA TYR A 361 -28.51 -14.34 1.25
C TYR A 361 -28.99 -13.15 0.42
N GLU A 362 -29.10 -11.99 1.05
CA GLU A 362 -28.84 -10.78 0.28
C GLU A 362 -27.42 -10.90 -0.27
N ASN A 363 -27.32 -11.10 -1.58
CA ASN A 363 -26.06 -11.26 -2.29
C ASN A 363 -25.08 -10.17 -1.83
N ASN A 364 -23.88 -10.55 -1.38
CA ASN A 364 -22.88 -9.61 -0.84
C ASN A 364 -22.58 -8.46 -1.82
N SER A 365 -22.81 -8.61 -3.12
CA SER A 365 -22.74 -7.50 -4.08
C SER A 365 -23.80 -6.40 -3.89
N ILE A 366 -25.03 -6.74 -3.50
CA ILE A 366 -26.10 -5.78 -3.17
C ILE A 366 -25.76 -5.08 -1.85
N TYR A 367 -25.31 -5.86 -0.86
CA TYR A 367 -24.88 -5.31 0.41
C TYR A 367 -23.73 -4.31 0.25
N LEU A 368 -22.71 -4.62 -0.57
CA LEU A 368 -21.59 -3.70 -0.83
C LEU A 368 -22.02 -2.41 -1.53
N GLU A 369 -22.99 -2.49 -2.43
CA GLU A 369 -23.58 -1.31 -3.07
C GLU A 369 -24.24 -0.41 -2.03
N LYS A 370 -25.14 -0.96 -1.21
CA LYS A 370 -25.81 -0.21 -0.12
C LYS A 370 -24.81 0.36 0.89
N LEU A 371 -23.86 -0.45 1.34
CA LEU A 371 -22.79 -0.02 2.23
C LEU A 371 -22.00 1.16 1.65
N THR A 372 -21.73 1.14 0.34
CA THR A 372 -20.99 2.22 -0.30
C THR A 372 -21.84 3.47 -0.49
N ILE A 373 -23.02 3.33 -1.08
CA ILE A 373 -23.88 4.45 -1.50
C ILE A 373 -24.57 5.10 -0.30
N ASP A 374 -25.10 4.29 0.62
CA ASP A 374 -26.01 4.77 1.66
C ASP A 374 -25.27 5.06 2.98
N ILE A 375 -24.12 4.42 3.21
CA ILE A 375 -23.38 4.54 4.47
C ILE A 375 -22.04 5.27 4.29
N ILE A 376 -21.16 4.76 3.42
CA ILE A 376 -19.80 5.29 3.28
C ILE A 376 -19.82 6.68 2.64
N LEU A 377 -20.36 6.82 1.43
CA LEU A 377 -20.29 8.06 0.66
C LEU A 377 -20.90 9.28 1.38
N PRO A 378 -22.07 9.19 2.03
CA PRO A 378 -22.67 10.33 2.72
C PRO A 378 -21.79 10.86 3.86
N ILE A 379 -20.95 10.00 4.45
CA ILE A 379 -20.01 10.41 5.51
C ILE A 379 -18.74 11.00 4.91
N LEU A 380 -18.19 10.37 3.86
CA LEU A 380 -17.00 10.91 3.18
C LEU A 380 -17.24 12.31 2.62
N LEU A 381 -18.45 12.59 2.13
CA LEU A 381 -18.86 13.90 1.62
C LEU A 381 -18.98 14.99 2.70
N LYS A 382 -19.01 14.62 3.99
CA LYS A 382 -19.02 15.57 5.12
C LYS A 382 -17.62 16.02 5.53
N ALA A 383 -16.56 15.47 4.93
CA ALA A 383 -15.20 15.91 5.22
C ALA A 383 -15.02 17.40 4.86
N PRO A 384 -14.32 18.18 5.70
CA PRO A 384 -14.17 19.62 5.52
C PRO A 384 -13.30 19.98 4.30
N ASP A 385 -13.17 21.28 4.03
CA ASP A 385 -12.26 21.87 3.03
C ASP A 385 -12.41 21.36 1.59
N LYS A 386 -13.62 20.89 1.25
CA LYS A 386 -13.92 20.24 -0.03
C LYS A 386 -12.94 19.10 -0.31
N THR A 387 -12.59 18.34 0.74
CA THR A 387 -11.65 17.22 0.64
C THR A 387 -12.19 16.14 -0.29
N PHE A 388 -13.47 15.79 -0.17
CA PHE A 388 -14.15 14.85 -1.06
C PHE A 388 -15.53 15.40 -1.43
N VAL A 389 -15.79 15.55 -2.74
CA VAL A 389 -16.98 16.27 -3.23
C VAL A 389 -17.62 15.54 -4.42
N ALA A 390 -18.94 15.69 -4.58
CA ALA A 390 -19.69 15.15 -5.72
C ALA A 390 -19.66 16.05 -6.97
N LYS A 391 -19.27 17.33 -6.82
CA LYS A 391 -19.11 18.29 -7.91
C LYS A 391 -17.71 18.87 -7.88
N LEU A 392 -17.02 18.82 -9.02
CA LEU A 392 -15.68 19.39 -9.15
C LEU A 392 -15.72 20.91 -8.85
N PRO A 393 -14.84 21.44 -7.98
CA PRO A 393 -14.78 22.88 -7.75
C PRO A 393 -14.42 23.65 -9.01
N VAL A 394 -14.88 24.90 -9.10
CA VAL A 394 -14.53 25.81 -10.21
C VAL A 394 -13.01 25.98 -10.26
N ASN A 395 -12.45 26.02 -11.48
CA ASN A 395 -11.01 26.12 -11.75
C ASN A 395 -10.15 24.98 -11.17
N ALA A 396 -10.75 23.87 -10.77
CA ALA A 396 -10.00 22.70 -10.30
C ALA A 396 -9.51 21.85 -11.47
N THR A 397 -8.32 21.29 -11.34
CA THR A 397 -7.72 20.40 -12.36
C THR A 397 -7.88 18.94 -11.97
N ILE A 398 -8.26 18.09 -12.92
CA ILE A 398 -8.31 16.63 -12.72
C ILE A 398 -6.91 16.04 -13.01
N ILE A 399 -6.40 15.22 -12.09
CA ILE A 399 -5.06 14.64 -12.20
C ILE A 399 -5.02 13.39 -13.07
N ASN A 400 -6.01 12.50 -12.93
CA ASN A 400 -6.07 11.22 -13.64
C ASN A 400 -6.83 11.34 -14.96
N LYS A 401 -6.31 10.71 -16.03
CA LYS A 401 -6.89 10.74 -17.38
C LYS A 401 -8.23 10.02 -17.49
N LYS A 402 -8.43 8.98 -16.69
CA LYS A 402 -9.67 8.20 -16.60
C LYS A 402 -10.09 8.12 -15.13
N PRO A 403 -11.39 8.15 -14.80
CA PRO A 403 -11.83 7.99 -13.43
C PRO A 403 -11.36 6.68 -12.84
N TYR A 404 -11.07 6.68 -11.54
CA TYR A 404 -10.96 5.43 -10.78
C TYR A 404 -12.36 4.88 -10.50
N TYR A 405 -12.53 3.56 -10.52
CA TYR A 405 -13.85 2.94 -10.46
C TYR A 405 -14.07 2.17 -9.17
N ILE A 406 -15.27 2.30 -8.61
CA ILE A 406 -15.79 1.45 -7.53
C ILE A 406 -17.23 1.08 -7.88
N ASN A 407 -17.44 -0.15 -8.34
CA ASN A 407 -18.77 -0.66 -8.75
C ASN A 407 -18.73 -2.19 -8.93
N LYS A 408 -19.89 -2.79 -9.25
CA LYS A 408 -20.06 -4.24 -9.48
C LYS A 408 -19.32 -4.80 -10.70
N LYS A 409 -18.87 -3.97 -11.64
CA LYS A 409 -18.25 -4.42 -12.91
C LYS A 409 -16.78 -4.80 -12.77
N ILE A 410 -16.19 -4.65 -11.58
CA ILE A 410 -14.74 -4.81 -11.38
C ILE A 410 -14.35 -6.20 -10.85
N LEU A 411 -15.23 -7.18 -10.96
CA LEU A 411 -14.95 -8.54 -10.52
C LEU A 411 -13.74 -9.09 -11.29
N ILE A 412 -12.69 -9.44 -10.55
CA ILE A 412 -11.59 -10.22 -11.08
C ILE A 412 -12.13 -11.64 -11.25
N LYS A 413 -12.57 -11.99 -12.47
CA LYS A 413 -12.94 -13.35 -12.82
C LYS A 413 -11.70 -14.25 -12.68
N ASP A 414 -11.93 -15.47 -12.20
CA ASP A 414 -10.84 -16.39 -11.86
C ASP A 414 -9.99 -16.81 -13.05
#